data_AF-A0A8C0GGN8-F1
#
_entry.id   AF-A0A8C0GGN8-F1
#
_cell.length_a   1.000
_cell.length_b   1.000
_cell.length_c   1.000
_cell.angle_alpha   90.00
_cell.angle_beta   90.00
_cell.angle_gamma   90.00
#
_symmetry.space_group_name_H-M   'P 1'
#
loop_
_entity.id
_entity.type
_entity.pdbx_description
1 polymer ?
#
loop_
_entity_poly.entity_id
_entity_poly.type
_entity_poly.pdbx_seq_one_letter_code
_entity_poly.pdbx_strand_id
1 'polypeptide(L)'
;VREWYADQFAFKSYKGSTDILFVWNDMNEPSVFKGAELTMQRDAVHHGNWEHREVHNLYGFYQVGHLKTKIYLCKLETMLLVFPGAVWTGDNVAEWNYLKISIPMLLTISIAGISFCGADVGGFIGDPEPELLVRWYQAGAYQPFFRGHANIESKRREPWLFGDENTRIIREAIRERYTLLPYLYSLFYRAHTTAEPVMRPLWVEFPKEQETFGVEDEYMLGKQTIS
;
A
#
# COMPACT_ATOMS: atom_id res chain seq x y z
N VAL A 1 16.28 9.50 19.20
CA VAL A 1 15.45 8.29 18.99
C VAL A 1 15.49 7.83 17.54
N ARG A 2 15.07 8.64 16.57
CA ARG A 2 14.97 8.18 15.18
C ARG A 2 16.31 7.74 14.55
N GLU A 3 17.39 8.48 14.79
CA GLU A 3 18.74 8.09 14.31
C GLU A 3 19.18 6.73 14.87
N TRP A 4 19.01 6.55 16.19
CA TRP A 4 19.29 5.28 16.86
C TRP A 4 18.48 4.12 16.29
N TYR A 5 17.18 4.35 16.01
CA TYR A 5 16.29 3.35 15.42
C TYR A 5 16.78 2.95 14.02
N ALA A 6 17.12 3.92 13.17
CA ALA A 6 17.68 3.67 11.85
C ALA A 6 19.00 2.89 11.91
N ASP A 7 19.86 3.14 12.91
CA ASP A 7 21.10 2.39 13.14
C ASP A 7 20.90 0.93 13.54
N GLN A 8 19.71 0.56 14.01
CA GLN A 8 19.40 -0.85 14.30
C GLN A 8 19.31 -1.69 13.03
N PHE A 9 19.07 -1.07 11.85
CA PHE A 9 18.92 -1.78 10.56
C PHE A 9 20.25 -2.00 9.82
N ALA A 10 21.38 -1.50 10.35
CA ALA A 10 22.68 -1.80 9.77
C ALA A 10 22.98 -3.31 9.88
N PHE A 11 23.62 -3.93 8.86
CA PHE A 11 23.92 -5.38 8.86
C PHE A 11 24.68 -5.88 10.09
N LYS A 12 25.51 -5.02 10.69
CA LYS A 12 26.24 -5.31 11.94
C LYS A 12 25.31 -5.43 13.16
N SER A 13 24.21 -4.67 13.17
CA SER A 13 23.25 -4.58 14.26
C SER A 13 22.12 -5.60 14.05
N TYR A 14 21.53 -5.61 12.85
CA TYR A 14 20.46 -6.52 12.46
C TYR A 14 21.02 -7.84 11.94
N LYS A 15 21.45 -8.70 12.86
CA LYS A 15 22.02 -10.01 12.51
C LYS A 15 21.04 -10.82 11.66
N GLY A 16 21.52 -11.35 10.54
CA GLY A 16 20.73 -12.13 9.59
C GLY A 16 20.06 -11.30 8.48
N SER A 17 20.11 -9.96 8.56
CA SER A 17 19.68 -9.11 7.45
C SER A 17 20.68 -9.13 6.30
N THR A 18 20.15 -8.91 5.09
CA THR A 18 20.89 -8.91 3.82
C THR A 18 20.43 -7.72 2.97
N ASP A 19 21.12 -7.47 1.86
CA ASP A 19 20.80 -6.42 0.89
C ASP A 19 19.49 -6.64 0.12
N ILE A 20 18.91 -7.83 0.22
CA ILE A 20 17.59 -8.18 -0.35
C ILE A 20 16.48 -8.21 0.71
N LEU A 21 16.79 -7.93 1.98
CA LEU A 21 15.81 -7.84 3.05
C LEU A 21 15.26 -6.41 3.14
N PHE A 22 13.94 -6.29 3.04
CA PHE A 22 13.21 -5.03 3.22
C PHE A 22 12.39 -5.05 4.52
N VAL A 23 11.78 -3.93 4.87
CA VAL A 23 11.08 -3.72 6.15
C VAL A 23 9.62 -3.38 5.90
N TRP A 24 8.75 -3.92 6.74
CA TRP A 24 7.36 -3.51 6.88
C TRP A 24 7.17 -2.90 8.27
N ASN A 25 6.65 -1.67 8.34
CA ASN A 25 6.19 -1.07 9.58
C ASN A 25 4.68 -1.18 9.68
N ASP A 26 4.21 -1.70 10.80
CA ASP A 26 2.81 -1.89 11.12
C ASP A 26 2.53 -1.36 12.54
N MET A 27 1.25 -1.22 12.87
CA MET A 27 0.76 -0.81 14.19
C MET A 27 1.25 0.58 14.63
N ASN A 28 1.45 1.50 13.68
CA ASN A 28 2.18 2.74 13.87
C ASN A 28 1.30 3.99 13.99
N GLU A 29 0.03 3.82 14.32
CA GLU A 29 -0.89 4.90 14.67
C GLU A 29 -0.44 5.72 15.89
N PRO A 30 0.10 5.17 17.01
CA PRO A 30 0.47 3.79 17.36
C PRO A 30 -0.70 2.96 17.92
N SER A 31 -0.73 1.66 17.60
CA SER A 31 -1.68 0.74 18.21
C SER A 31 -1.27 0.38 19.64
N VAL A 32 -2.21 0.55 20.57
CA VAL A 32 -2.07 0.22 22.00
C VAL A 32 -3.32 -0.56 22.41
N PHE A 33 -3.21 -1.89 22.53
CA PHE A 33 -4.37 -2.78 22.73
C PHE A 33 -5.23 -2.51 23.98
N LYS A 34 -4.66 -1.84 24.98
CA LYS A 34 -5.38 -1.44 26.21
C LYS A 34 -5.63 0.07 26.30
N GLY A 35 -5.31 0.81 25.23
CA GLY A 35 -5.49 2.25 25.13
C GLY A 35 -6.93 2.62 24.74
N ALA A 36 -7.32 3.84 25.04
CA ALA A 36 -8.56 4.39 24.51
C ALA A 36 -8.47 4.46 22.98
N GLU A 37 -9.53 4.08 22.27
CA GLU A 37 -9.55 4.03 20.80
C GLU A 37 -8.41 3.14 20.22
N LEU A 38 -7.91 2.19 21.02
CA LEU A 38 -6.75 1.36 20.71
C LEU A 38 -5.46 2.14 20.38
N THR A 39 -5.30 3.34 20.94
CA THR A 39 -4.08 4.16 20.75
C THR A 39 -3.57 4.79 22.05
N MET A 40 -2.48 5.58 21.93
CA MET A 40 -1.79 6.21 23.04
C MET A 40 -2.63 7.32 23.68
N GLN A 41 -2.47 7.49 25.00
CA GLN A 41 -3.19 8.51 25.77
C GLN A 41 -2.83 9.93 25.28
N ARG A 42 -3.83 10.81 25.24
CA ARG A 42 -3.73 12.15 24.63
C ARG A 42 -2.76 13.08 25.35
N ASP A 43 -2.58 12.90 26.65
CA ASP A 43 -1.72 13.65 27.57
C ASP A 43 -0.31 13.05 27.71
N ALA A 44 0.00 11.96 27.01
CA ALA A 44 1.36 11.44 26.95
C ALA A 44 2.30 12.49 26.34
N VAL A 45 3.44 12.74 26.98
CA VAL A 45 4.37 13.81 26.61
C VAL A 45 5.46 13.30 25.67
N HIS A 46 5.61 13.96 24.52
CA HIS A 46 6.61 13.71 23.50
C HIS A 46 7.84 14.63 23.65
N HIS A 47 8.88 14.36 22.86
CA HIS A 47 10.06 15.23 22.79
C HIS A 47 9.66 16.68 22.49
N GLY A 48 10.24 17.64 23.22
CA GLY A 48 9.88 19.05 23.10
C GLY A 48 8.69 19.47 23.98
N ASN A 49 8.22 18.59 24.87
CA ASN A 49 7.11 18.84 25.79
C ASN A 49 5.76 19.07 25.09
N TRP A 50 5.56 18.43 23.93
CA TRP A 50 4.30 18.37 23.20
C TRP A 50 3.45 17.21 23.73
N GLU A 51 2.14 17.43 23.89
CA GLU A 51 1.21 16.35 24.21
C GLU A 51 0.93 15.49 22.97
N HIS A 52 0.59 14.22 23.18
CA HIS A 52 0.32 13.28 22.08
C HIS A 52 -0.83 13.77 21.18
N ARG A 53 -1.84 14.45 21.73
CA ARG A 53 -2.93 15.05 20.94
C ARG A 53 -2.46 15.98 19.83
N GLU A 54 -1.28 16.59 19.98
CA GLU A 54 -0.75 17.59 19.05
C GLU A 54 0.05 16.94 17.92
N VAL A 55 0.53 15.71 18.13
CA VAL A 55 1.46 15.02 17.23
C VAL A 55 1.01 13.61 16.81
N HIS A 56 -0.18 13.18 17.24
CA HIS A 56 -0.70 11.82 17.03
C HIS A 56 -0.55 11.35 15.57
N ASN A 57 -1.12 12.09 14.61
CA ASN A 57 -1.08 11.75 13.19
C ASN A 57 0.31 11.84 12.54
N LEU A 58 1.29 12.47 13.22
CA LEU A 58 2.68 12.54 12.73
C LEU A 58 3.52 11.35 13.18
N TYR A 59 3.04 10.57 14.16
CA TYR A 59 3.81 9.49 14.78
C TYR A 59 4.22 8.42 13.75
N GLY A 60 3.25 7.86 13.02
CA GLY A 60 3.49 6.85 11.98
C GLY A 60 4.40 7.38 10.87
N PHE A 61 4.20 8.63 10.43
CA PHE A 61 5.05 9.29 9.44
C PHE A 61 6.52 9.33 9.89
N TYR A 62 6.80 9.69 11.15
CA TYR A 62 8.17 9.74 11.67
C TYR A 62 8.82 8.37 11.86
N GLN A 63 8.04 7.33 12.12
CA GLN A 63 8.55 5.97 12.22
C GLN A 63 9.06 5.49 10.85
N VAL A 64 8.28 5.71 9.78
CA VAL A 64 8.63 5.29 8.41
C VAL A 64 9.68 6.22 7.78
N GLY A 65 9.56 7.53 7.99
CA GLY A 65 10.39 8.55 7.33
C GLY A 65 11.89 8.43 7.63
N HIS A 66 12.28 7.94 8.80
CA HIS A 66 13.68 7.90 9.21
C HIS A 66 14.41 6.61 8.81
N LEU A 67 13.67 5.53 8.55
CA LEU A 67 14.22 4.29 8.00
C LEU A 67 14.81 4.49 6.60
N LYS A 68 14.13 5.31 5.77
CA LYS A 68 14.60 5.62 4.41
C LYS A 68 15.97 6.29 4.40
N THR A 69 16.25 7.25 5.29
CA THR A 69 17.51 8.01 5.20
C THR A 69 18.78 7.15 5.39
N LYS A 70 18.69 5.98 6.05
CA LYS A 70 19.85 5.08 6.23
C LYS A 70 19.79 3.77 5.43
N ILE A 71 18.61 3.22 5.13
CA ILE A 71 18.52 2.03 4.24
C ILE A 71 19.04 2.38 2.83
N TYR A 72 18.87 3.63 2.39
CA TYR A 72 19.36 4.11 1.09
C TYR A 72 20.89 4.29 1.01
N LEU A 73 21.60 4.32 2.15
CA LEU A 73 23.07 4.32 2.15
C LEU A 73 23.64 2.93 1.77
N CYS A 74 22.81 1.89 1.80
CA CYS A 74 23.08 0.57 1.22
C CYS A 74 22.57 0.50 -0.24
N LYS A 75 23.12 1.33 -1.14
CA LYS A 75 23.18 1.12 -2.61
C LYS A 75 21.91 0.80 -3.42
N LEU A 76 20.70 1.07 -2.91
CA LEU A 76 19.46 0.93 -3.70
C LEU A 76 18.80 2.29 -3.90
N GLU A 77 19.03 2.88 -5.08
CA GLU A 77 18.30 4.07 -5.54
C GLU A 77 16.86 3.68 -5.87
N THR A 78 15.94 3.84 -4.92
CA THR A 78 14.50 3.70 -5.19
C THR A 78 13.74 4.98 -4.86
N MET A 79 13.34 5.71 -5.89
CA MET A 79 12.20 6.63 -5.95
C MET A 79 11.72 7.35 -4.67
N LEU A 80 11.94 8.66 -4.65
CA LEU A 80 11.31 9.61 -3.73
C LEU A 80 9.80 9.70 -4.03
N LEU A 81 8.98 9.60 -2.99
CA LEU A 81 7.59 10.04 -2.99
C LEU A 81 7.37 10.84 -1.71
N VAL A 82 6.39 11.76 -1.76
CA VAL A 82 5.93 12.66 -0.69
C VAL A 82 5.40 11.89 0.55
N PHE A 83 5.50 10.56 0.54
CA PHE A 83 5.38 9.69 1.70
C PHE A 83 6.51 8.64 1.66
N PRO A 84 7.10 8.24 2.80
CA PRO A 84 8.33 7.43 2.81
C PRO A 84 8.12 5.95 2.50
N GLY A 85 7.32 5.58 1.49
CA GLY A 85 7.12 4.19 1.09
C GLY A 85 5.77 3.94 0.43
N ALA A 86 5.39 2.67 0.39
CA ALA A 86 4.02 2.25 0.07
C ALA A 86 3.12 2.36 1.31
N VAL A 87 1.83 2.57 1.10
CA VAL A 87 0.77 2.41 2.13
C VAL A 87 -0.23 1.37 1.65
N TRP A 88 -0.94 0.75 2.59
CA TRP A 88 -2.09 -0.10 2.25
C TRP A 88 -3.28 0.25 3.13
N THR A 89 -4.48 -0.17 2.73
CA THR A 89 -5.74 0.19 3.39
C THR A 89 -6.02 -0.53 4.70
N GLY A 90 -5.04 -1.23 5.28
CA GLY A 90 -5.21 -2.00 6.52
C GLY A 90 -5.99 -3.30 6.34
N ASP A 91 -6.53 -3.77 7.45
CA ASP A 91 -7.20 -5.07 7.62
C ASP A 91 -8.59 -5.11 6.95
N ASN A 92 -8.62 -5.34 5.64
CA ASN A 92 -9.86 -5.53 4.87
C ASN A 92 -10.42 -6.96 4.97
N VAL A 93 -11.64 -7.18 4.47
CA VAL A 93 -12.32 -8.49 4.56
C VAL A 93 -12.39 -9.17 3.19
N ALA A 94 -12.35 -10.50 3.18
CA ALA A 94 -12.46 -11.36 1.99
C ALA A 94 -13.88 -11.41 1.40
N GLU A 95 -14.42 -10.24 1.02
CA GLU A 95 -15.76 -10.08 0.45
C GLU A 95 -15.75 -9.18 -0.81
N TRP A 96 -16.75 -9.36 -1.68
CA TRP A 96 -16.91 -8.57 -2.92
C TRP A 96 -17.02 -7.06 -2.67
N ASN A 97 -17.70 -6.64 -1.59
CA ASN A 97 -17.83 -5.23 -1.26
C ASN A 97 -16.48 -4.60 -0.89
N TYR A 98 -15.56 -5.38 -0.29
CA TYR A 98 -14.21 -4.91 0.02
C TYR A 98 -13.28 -4.89 -1.19
N LEU A 99 -13.49 -5.80 -2.16
CA LEU A 99 -12.88 -5.68 -3.47
C LEU A 99 -13.33 -4.38 -4.15
N LYS A 100 -14.64 -4.12 -4.18
CA LYS A 100 -15.21 -2.92 -4.80
C LYS A 100 -14.71 -1.63 -4.13
N ILE A 101 -14.78 -1.54 -2.79
CA ILE A 101 -14.39 -0.33 -2.05
C ILE A 101 -12.89 -0.03 -2.12
N SER A 102 -12.05 -1.01 -2.50
CA SER A 102 -10.62 -0.77 -2.69
C SER A 102 -10.37 0.33 -3.74
N ILE A 103 -11.18 0.42 -4.79
CA ILE A 103 -11.01 1.42 -5.85
C ILE A 103 -11.16 2.86 -5.31
N PRO A 104 -12.31 3.28 -4.73
CA PRO A 104 -12.47 4.64 -4.22
C PRO A 104 -11.48 4.99 -3.11
N MET A 105 -11.12 4.03 -2.25
CA MET A 105 -10.10 4.24 -1.21
C MET A 105 -8.74 4.58 -1.84
N LEU A 106 -8.29 3.79 -2.81
CA LEU A 106 -7.01 4.00 -3.47
C LEU A 106 -6.98 5.25 -4.34
N LEU A 107 -8.10 5.58 -5.01
CA LEU A 107 -8.24 6.83 -5.74
C LEU A 107 -8.08 8.05 -4.81
N THR A 108 -8.72 8.02 -3.64
CA THR A 108 -8.62 9.07 -2.63
C THR A 108 -7.17 9.24 -2.15
N ILE A 109 -6.50 8.13 -1.80
CA ILE A 109 -5.11 8.13 -1.33
C ILE A 109 -4.16 8.64 -2.43
N SER A 110 -4.37 8.21 -3.67
CA SER A 110 -3.55 8.57 -4.83
C SER A 110 -3.64 10.07 -5.15
N ILE A 111 -4.85 10.66 -5.14
CA ILE A 111 -5.07 12.09 -5.35
C ILE A 111 -4.53 12.93 -4.19
N ALA A 112 -4.57 12.40 -2.96
CA ALA A 112 -3.95 13.04 -1.80
C ALA A 112 -2.40 13.02 -1.85
N GLY A 113 -1.80 12.52 -2.93
CA GLY A 113 -0.35 12.56 -3.18
C GLY A 113 0.41 11.30 -2.76
N ILE A 114 -0.29 10.24 -2.33
CA ILE A 114 0.31 8.96 -1.95
C ILE A 114 0.04 7.93 -3.05
N SER A 115 0.73 8.03 -4.17
CA SER A 115 0.45 7.17 -5.33
C SER A 115 0.88 5.71 -5.18
N PHE A 116 1.73 5.38 -4.18
CA PHE A 116 2.13 4.00 -3.92
C PHE A 116 1.20 3.36 -2.89
N CYS A 117 -0.06 3.11 -3.28
CA CYS A 117 -1.09 2.58 -2.41
C CYS A 117 -1.68 1.26 -2.93
N GLY A 118 -2.22 0.42 -2.04
CA GLY A 118 -2.87 -0.83 -2.40
C GLY A 118 -3.77 -1.39 -1.29
N ALA A 119 -4.45 -2.49 -1.59
CA ALA A 119 -5.25 -3.24 -0.62
C ALA A 119 -4.82 -4.72 -0.62
N ASP A 120 -5.11 -5.46 0.45
CA ASP A 120 -4.67 -6.84 0.56
C ASP A 120 -5.46 -7.76 -0.38
N VAL A 121 -4.72 -8.38 -1.31
CA VAL A 121 -5.27 -9.25 -2.35
C VAL A 121 -5.87 -10.50 -1.75
N GLY A 122 -7.19 -10.64 -1.91
CA GLY A 122 -8.02 -11.69 -1.33
C GLY A 122 -8.72 -11.30 -0.04
N GLY A 123 -8.43 -10.11 0.52
CA GLY A 123 -8.98 -9.62 1.80
C GLY A 123 -8.29 -10.25 3.02
N PHE A 124 -7.80 -9.44 3.97
CA PHE A 124 -7.02 -9.88 5.14
C PHE A 124 -7.79 -10.85 6.05
N ILE A 125 -9.05 -10.53 6.39
CA ILE A 125 -9.90 -11.33 7.27
C ILE A 125 -10.78 -12.28 6.43
N GLY A 126 -10.80 -13.56 6.81
CA GLY A 126 -11.68 -14.57 6.23
C GLY A 126 -11.06 -15.36 5.07
N ASP A 127 -11.88 -16.19 4.43
CA ASP A 127 -11.49 -17.09 3.34
C ASP A 127 -12.27 -16.72 2.07
N PRO A 128 -11.64 -16.12 1.03
CA PRO A 128 -12.34 -15.82 -0.21
C PRO A 128 -12.66 -17.10 -0.98
N GLU A 129 -13.84 -17.16 -1.58
CA GLU A 129 -14.16 -18.17 -2.58
C GLU A 129 -13.18 -18.05 -3.79
N PRO A 130 -12.90 -19.14 -4.52
CA PRO A 130 -11.90 -19.12 -5.60
C PRO A 130 -12.13 -18.03 -6.64
N GLU A 131 -13.39 -17.78 -7.02
CA GLU A 131 -13.74 -16.72 -7.98
C GLU A 131 -13.37 -15.32 -7.44
N LEU A 132 -13.72 -15.04 -6.18
CA LEU A 132 -13.39 -13.77 -5.54
C LEU A 132 -11.87 -13.56 -5.49
N LEU A 133 -11.11 -14.61 -5.17
CA LEU A 133 -9.65 -14.53 -5.17
C LEU A 133 -9.10 -14.21 -6.56
N VAL A 134 -9.59 -14.88 -7.60
CA VAL A 134 -9.22 -14.58 -9.00
C VAL A 134 -9.49 -13.12 -9.34
N ARG A 135 -10.68 -12.58 -9.01
CA ARG A 135 -11.03 -11.18 -9.26
C ARG A 135 -10.16 -10.20 -8.48
N TRP A 136 -9.79 -10.54 -7.25
CA TRP A 136 -8.83 -9.78 -6.45
C TRP A 136 -7.45 -9.72 -7.12
N TYR A 137 -6.96 -10.82 -7.70
CA TYR A 137 -5.69 -10.82 -8.44
C TYR A 137 -5.77 -9.99 -9.72
N GLN A 138 -6.89 -10.06 -10.44
CA GLN A 138 -7.12 -9.23 -11.63
C GLN A 138 -7.13 -7.74 -11.28
N ALA A 139 -7.89 -7.32 -10.26
CA ALA A 139 -7.92 -5.92 -9.84
C ALA A 139 -6.57 -5.46 -9.27
N GLY A 140 -5.99 -6.24 -8.34
CA GLY A 140 -4.72 -5.92 -7.69
C GLY A 140 -3.53 -5.82 -8.66
N ALA A 141 -3.56 -6.59 -9.75
CA ALA A 141 -2.54 -6.51 -10.81
C ALA A 141 -2.43 -5.11 -11.42
N TYR A 142 -3.49 -4.31 -11.40
CA TYR A 142 -3.50 -2.93 -11.92
C TYR A 142 -3.36 -1.85 -10.84
N GLN A 143 -3.37 -2.22 -9.55
CA GLN A 143 -3.20 -1.29 -8.44
C GLN A 143 -1.72 -0.99 -8.13
N PRO A 144 -1.36 0.22 -7.67
CA PRO A 144 0.05 0.61 -7.51
C PRO A 144 0.87 -0.30 -6.59
N PHE A 145 0.36 -0.65 -5.41
CA PHE A 145 0.94 -1.62 -4.49
C PHE A 145 0.16 -2.95 -4.54
N PHE A 146 0.86 -4.04 -4.87
CA PHE A 146 0.24 -5.33 -5.15
C PHE A 146 0.79 -6.42 -4.22
N ARG A 147 -0.02 -6.84 -3.24
CA ARG A 147 0.37 -7.79 -2.18
C ARG A 147 -0.79 -8.73 -1.84
N GLY A 148 -0.53 -10.04 -1.88
CA GLY A 148 -1.38 -11.03 -1.20
C GLY A 148 -1.01 -11.13 0.27
N HIS A 149 -1.98 -10.96 1.16
CA HIS A 149 -1.78 -11.04 2.61
C HIS A 149 -3.01 -11.62 3.28
N ALA A 150 -2.86 -12.28 4.44
CA ALA A 150 -3.92 -12.98 5.16
C ALA A 150 -3.68 -12.96 6.66
N ASN A 151 -4.76 -12.96 7.43
CA ASN A 151 -4.67 -13.11 8.87
C ASN A 151 -4.23 -14.54 9.25
N ILE A 152 -3.86 -14.72 10.51
CA ILE A 152 -3.33 -16.00 11.02
C ILE A 152 -4.36 -17.14 11.03
N GLU A 153 -5.65 -16.81 11.02
CA GLU A 153 -6.76 -17.77 11.12
C GLU A 153 -7.25 -18.24 9.73
N SER A 154 -6.95 -17.48 8.67
CA SER A 154 -7.30 -17.80 7.29
C SER A 154 -6.60 -19.06 6.80
N LYS A 155 -7.28 -19.78 5.92
CA LYS A 155 -6.68 -20.92 5.21
C LYS A 155 -5.55 -20.46 4.30
N ARG A 156 -4.62 -21.37 4.04
CA ARG A 156 -3.57 -21.17 3.03
C ARG A 156 -4.21 -20.90 1.68
N ARG A 157 -3.74 -19.84 1.03
CA ARG A 157 -4.32 -19.34 -0.22
C ARG A 157 -3.27 -18.85 -1.21
N GLU A 158 -2.10 -19.49 -1.19
CA GLU A 158 -1.14 -19.30 -2.28
C GLU A 158 -1.82 -19.63 -3.64
N PRO A 159 -1.54 -18.87 -4.71
CA PRO A 159 -2.27 -18.96 -5.97
C PRO A 159 -2.41 -20.35 -6.60
N TRP A 160 -1.46 -21.24 -6.32
CA TRP A 160 -1.43 -22.61 -6.85
C TRP A 160 -2.30 -23.62 -6.09
N LEU A 161 -3.00 -23.20 -5.04
CA LEU A 161 -3.85 -24.07 -4.22
C LEU A 161 -5.29 -24.21 -4.74
N PHE A 162 -5.70 -23.41 -5.73
CA PHE A 162 -7.10 -23.29 -6.18
C PHE A 162 -7.43 -24.06 -7.46
N GLY A 163 -6.67 -25.13 -7.75
CA GLY A 163 -6.82 -25.93 -8.97
C GLY A 163 -6.23 -25.26 -10.22
N ASP A 164 -6.06 -26.05 -11.27
CA ASP A 164 -5.28 -25.64 -12.46
C ASP A 164 -5.88 -24.43 -13.18
N GLU A 165 -7.21 -24.36 -13.27
CA GLU A 165 -7.89 -23.29 -14.01
C GLU A 165 -7.76 -21.93 -13.30
N ASN A 166 -8.08 -21.84 -12.00
CA ASN A 166 -7.92 -20.59 -11.25
C ASN A 166 -6.44 -20.19 -11.17
N THR A 167 -5.54 -21.15 -11.00
CA THR A 167 -4.09 -20.91 -11.02
C THR A 167 -3.65 -20.32 -12.36
N ARG A 168 -4.21 -20.80 -13.49
CA ARG A 168 -3.94 -20.28 -14.83
C ARG A 168 -4.38 -18.82 -14.96
N ILE A 169 -5.61 -18.50 -14.54
CA ILE A 169 -6.14 -17.13 -14.63
C ILE A 169 -5.37 -16.16 -13.72
N ILE A 170 -5.04 -16.56 -12.49
CA ILE A 170 -4.23 -15.73 -11.59
C ILE A 170 -2.82 -15.50 -12.19
N ARG A 171 -2.22 -16.54 -12.78
CA ARG A 171 -0.93 -16.42 -13.47
C ARG A 171 -0.98 -15.44 -14.64
N GLU A 172 -2.08 -15.38 -15.37
CA GLU A 172 -2.28 -14.42 -16.46
C GLU A 172 -2.31 -12.98 -15.94
N ALA A 173 -3.08 -12.69 -14.89
CA ALA A 173 -3.10 -11.38 -14.25
C ALA A 173 -1.71 -10.95 -13.73
N ILE A 174 -0.97 -11.87 -13.11
CA ILE A 174 0.41 -11.60 -12.67
C ILE A 174 1.33 -11.33 -13.86
N ARG A 175 1.26 -12.13 -14.95
CA ARG A 175 2.08 -11.90 -16.15
C ARG A 175 1.79 -10.56 -16.81
N GLU A 176 0.54 -10.14 -16.83
CA GLU A 176 0.13 -8.83 -17.33
C GLU A 176 0.76 -7.71 -16.50
N ARG A 177 0.67 -7.77 -15.17
CA ARG A 177 1.39 -6.85 -14.28
C ARG A 177 2.89 -6.80 -14.59
N TYR A 178 3.54 -7.95 -14.76
CA TYR A 178 4.97 -7.99 -15.09
C TYR A 178 5.29 -7.37 -16.45
N THR A 179 4.40 -7.52 -17.44
CA THR A 179 4.51 -6.87 -18.75
C THR A 179 4.38 -5.35 -18.64
N LEU A 180 3.51 -4.88 -17.73
CA LEU A 180 3.29 -3.45 -17.46
C LEU A 180 4.37 -2.80 -16.58
N LEU A 181 5.36 -3.53 -16.05
CA LEU A 181 6.37 -2.95 -15.14
C LEU A 181 7.10 -1.73 -15.72
N PRO A 182 7.54 -1.69 -17.00
CA PRO A 182 8.17 -0.48 -17.56
C PRO A 182 7.22 0.72 -17.60
N TYR A 183 5.94 0.48 -17.85
CA TYR A 183 4.91 1.52 -17.85
C TYR A 183 4.64 2.03 -16.45
N LEU A 184 4.40 1.13 -15.48
CA LEU A 184 4.22 1.47 -14.07
C LEU A 184 5.42 2.25 -13.53
N TYR A 185 6.64 1.82 -13.84
CA TYR A 185 7.86 2.53 -13.44
C TYR A 185 7.89 3.96 -14.00
N SER A 186 7.48 4.14 -15.26
CA SER A 186 7.39 5.47 -15.88
C SER A 186 6.32 6.35 -15.21
N LEU A 187 5.17 5.78 -14.83
CA LEU A 187 4.13 6.52 -14.09
C LEU A 187 4.60 6.93 -12.71
N PHE A 188 5.26 6.02 -12.01
CA PHE A 188 5.88 6.32 -10.74
C PHE A 188 6.94 7.42 -10.89
N TYR A 189 7.80 7.38 -11.93
CA TYR A 189 8.74 8.47 -12.22
C TYR A 189 8.05 9.83 -12.42
N ARG A 190 6.89 9.87 -13.10
CA ARG A 190 6.06 11.08 -13.21
C ARG A 190 5.49 11.51 -11.86
N ALA A 191 4.99 10.58 -11.05
CA ALA A 191 4.54 10.87 -9.69
C ALA A 191 5.65 11.50 -8.84
N HIS A 192 6.89 11.02 -8.98
CA HIS A 192 8.05 11.59 -8.31
C HIS A 192 8.42 13.00 -8.80
N THR A 193 8.42 13.22 -10.12
CA THR A 193 8.96 14.46 -10.72
C THR A 193 7.93 15.58 -10.90
N THR A 194 6.65 15.21 -11.00
CA THR A 194 5.55 16.14 -11.34
C THR A 194 4.33 16.02 -10.44
N ALA A 195 4.38 15.15 -9.42
CA ALA A 195 3.25 14.87 -8.50
C ALA A 195 1.98 14.37 -9.19
N GLU A 196 2.10 13.82 -10.41
CA GLU A 196 0.97 13.21 -11.10
C GLU A 196 0.62 11.84 -10.48
N PRO A 197 -0.65 11.58 -10.08
CA PRO A 197 -1.02 10.30 -9.51
C PRO A 197 -0.83 9.13 -10.48
N VAL A 198 -0.42 7.96 -9.97
CA VAL A 198 -0.29 6.73 -10.79
C VAL A 198 -1.66 6.20 -11.19
N MET A 199 -2.54 6.04 -10.20
CA MET A 199 -3.94 5.67 -10.34
C MET A 199 -4.79 6.94 -10.23
N ARG A 200 -5.65 7.22 -11.21
CA ARG A 200 -6.41 8.49 -11.33
C ARG A 200 -7.90 8.21 -11.53
N PRO A 201 -8.80 8.98 -10.91
CA PRO A 201 -10.20 8.91 -11.31
C PRO A 201 -10.38 9.54 -12.69
N LEU A 202 -11.43 9.14 -13.41
CA LEU A 202 -11.67 9.59 -14.79
C LEU A 202 -11.72 11.12 -14.89
N TRP A 203 -12.33 11.81 -13.92
CA TRP A 203 -12.46 13.27 -13.93
C TRP A 203 -11.12 14.03 -13.94
N VAL A 204 -10.01 13.41 -13.55
CA VAL A 204 -8.67 14.02 -13.68
C VAL A 204 -8.24 14.13 -15.14
N GLU A 205 -8.57 13.13 -15.97
CA GLU A 205 -8.27 13.14 -17.41
C GLU A 205 -9.38 13.83 -18.23
N PHE A 206 -10.62 13.79 -17.73
CA PHE A 206 -11.81 14.32 -18.39
C PHE A 206 -12.51 15.40 -17.55
N PRO A 207 -11.85 16.53 -17.22
CA PRO A 207 -12.38 17.52 -16.27
C PRO A 207 -13.62 18.28 -16.77
N LYS A 208 -14.01 18.11 -18.05
CA LYS A 208 -15.18 18.75 -18.65
C LYS A 208 -16.40 17.83 -18.71
N GLU A 209 -16.23 16.54 -18.45
CA GLU A 209 -17.27 15.51 -18.55
C GLU A 209 -17.84 15.25 -17.15
N GLN A 210 -18.95 15.92 -16.82
CA GLN A 210 -19.51 15.92 -15.45
C GLN A 210 -19.96 14.53 -15.00
N GLU A 211 -20.40 13.70 -15.95
CA GLU A 211 -20.70 12.28 -15.81
C GLU A 211 -19.55 11.47 -15.18
N THR A 212 -18.29 11.90 -15.30
CA THR A 212 -17.14 11.20 -14.70
C THR A 212 -16.90 11.51 -13.22
N PHE A 213 -17.58 12.52 -12.65
CA PHE A 213 -17.25 13.04 -11.32
C PHE A 213 -17.67 12.10 -10.18
N GLY A 214 -18.68 11.26 -10.43
CA GLY A 214 -19.16 10.24 -9.49
C GLY A 214 -18.67 8.83 -9.77
N VAL A 215 -17.80 8.63 -10.78
CA VAL A 215 -17.30 7.30 -11.14
C VAL A 215 -16.23 6.87 -10.16
N GLU A 216 -16.45 5.73 -9.51
CA GLU A 216 -15.57 5.17 -8.48
C GLU A 216 -15.27 3.67 -8.67
N ASP A 217 -15.83 3.04 -9.70
CA ASP A 217 -15.61 1.65 -10.09
C ASP A 217 -14.68 1.50 -11.30
N GLU A 218 -14.31 2.61 -11.95
CA GLU A 218 -13.34 2.68 -13.04
C GLU A 218 -12.23 3.69 -12.72
N TYR A 219 -11.04 3.46 -13.27
CA TYR A 219 -9.91 4.37 -13.07
C TYR A 219 -8.93 4.35 -14.24
N MET A 220 -8.12 5.39 -14.32
CA MET A 220 -7.03 5.48 -15.28
C MET A 220 -5.71 5.09 -14.60
N LEU A 221 -4.92 4.27 -15.27
CA LEU A 221 -3.52 4.05 -14.94
C LEU A 221 -2.69 4.93 -15.89
N GLY A 222 -2.29 6.13 -15.43
CA GLY A 222 -1.80 7.16 -16.33
C GLY A 222 -2.85 7.57 -17.37
N LYS A 223 -2.56 7.35 -18.66
CA LYS A 223 -3.50 7.63 -19.77
C LYS A 223 -4.27 6.41 -20.28
N GLN A 224 -4.14 5.25 -19.64
CA GLN A 224 -4.85 4.04 -20.02
C GLN A 224 -6.04 3.82 -19.09
N THR A 225 -7.22 3.55 -19.65
CA THR A 225 -8.44 3.23 -18.89
C THR A 225 -8.41 1.79 -18.39
N ILE A 226 -8.73 1.59 -17.13
CA ILE A 226 -8.91 0.30 -16.45
C ILE A 226 -10.34 0.24 -15.93
N SER A 227 -11.08 -0.79 -16.34
CA SER A 227 -12.48 -1.10 -15.98
C SER A 227 -12.59 -2.48 -15.35
#